data_AF-A0A8C5X1Z5-F1
#
_entry.id   AF-A0A8C5X1Z5-F1
#
_cell.length_a   1.000
_cell.length_b   1.000
_cell.length_c   1.000
_cell.angle_alpha   90.00
_cell.angle_beta   90.00
_cell.angle_gamma   90.00
#
_symmetry.space_group_name_H-M   'P 1'
#
loop_
_entity.id
_entity.type
_entity.pdbx_description
1 polymer ?
#
loop_
_entity_poly.entity_id
_entity_poly.type
_entity_poly.pdbx_seq_one_letter_code
_entity_poly.pdbx_strand_id
1 'polypeptide(L)'
;MLWLSKWQERLEILQLENIELPQGDPLRVATLAQLMGTGEFREGARQAFAGIDLAVAESTIIKDSNVHILKSTVSGPLGHGLSALLIGRSSASKMGIFVLPGCIDADYTGNIGIMVKCFLPPVTIPFGSRIAQLIPFRSCVPNIGQNTRKDGGFGSTGNWFKSS
;
A
#
# COMPACT_ATOMS: atom_id res chain seq x y z
N MET A 1 8.35 -3.93 -22.51
CA MET A 1 9.39 -2.88 -22.37
C MET A 1 8.96 -1.56 -23.03
N LEU A 2 7.67 -1.19 -22.94
CA LEU A 2 7.10 0.01 -23.60
C LEU A 2 6.20 0.86 -22.67
N TRP A 3 6.19 0.54 -21.37
CA TRP A 3 5.35 1.22 -20.38
C TRP A 3 6.13 2.18 -19.48
N LEU A 4 7.42 1.91 -19.22
CA LEU A 4 8.28 2.79 -18.39
C LEU A 4 8.71 4.08 -19.12
N SER A 5 8.94 4.03 -20.43
CA SER A 5 9.49 5.18 -21.17
C SER A 5 8.51 6.36 -21.31
N LYS A 6 7.21 6.08 -21.50
CA LYS A 6 6.17 7.14 -21.52
C LYS A 6 5.90 7.76 -20.13
N TRP A 7 6.29 7.08 -19.06
CA TRP A 7 6.08 7.52 -17.68
C TRP A 7 7.23 8.39 -17.17
N GLN A 8 8.48 8.10 -17.55
CA GLN A 8 9.64 8.92 -17.18
C GLN A 8 9.67 10.26 -17.94
N GLU A 9 9.32 10.26 -19.23
CA GLU A 9 9.33 11.46 -20.08
C GLU A 9 8.27 12.51 -19.65
N ARG A 10 7.20 12.06 -18.98
CA ARG A 10 6.15 12.93 -18.41
C ARG A 10 6.50 13.51 -17.04
N LEU A 11 7.41 12.89 -16.31
CA LEU A 11 7.81 13.31 -14.97
C LEU A 11 9.04 14.24 -15.00
N GLU A 12 9.93 14.12 -15.99
CA GLU A 12 11.12 14.98 -16.11
C GLU A 12 10.81 16.39 -16.66
N ILE A 13 9.76 16.54 -17.49
CA ILE A 13 9.32 17.86 -18.00
C ILE A 13 8.57 18.67 -16.93
N LEU A 14 8.11 18.00 -15.88
CA LEU A 14 7.19 18.57 -14.92
C LEU A 14 7.88 18.78 -13.56
N GLN A 15 8.63 19.88 -13.44
CA GLN A 15 8.88 20.59 -12.17
C GLN A 15 7.57 20.99 -11.42
N LEU A 16 6.42 20.34 -11.68
CA LEU A 16 5.14 21.03 -11.71
C LEU A 16 4.18 20.72 -10.57
N GLU A 17 3.77 21.82 -9.97
CA GLU A 17 2.42 22.11 -9.50
C GLU A 17 1.38 21.62 -10.54
N ASN A 18 0.41 20.84 -10.07
CA ASN A 18 -0.85 20.51 -10.77
C ASN A 18 -0.77 19.69 -12.06
N ILE A 19 -0.48 18.39 -11.94
CA ILE A 19 -0.63 17.44 -13.05
C ILE A 19 -1.94 16.67 -12.91
N GLU A 20 -2.79 16.72 -13.95
CA GLU A 20 -3.90 15.77 -14.11
C GLU A 20 -3.40 14.42 -14.62
N LEU A 21 -3.51 13.38 -13.79
CA LEU A 21 -3.10 12.02 -14.14
C LEU A 21 -4.13 11.31 -15.05
N PRO A 22 -3.70 10.29 -15.82
CA PRO A 22 -4.57 9.56 -16.75
C PRO A 22 -5.80 8.93 -16.10
N GLN A 23 -6.90 8.80 -16.84
CA GLN A 23 -8.10 8.12 -16.36
C GLN A 23 -7.80 6.64 -16.06
N GLY A 24 -7.96 6.23 -14.81
CA GLY A 24 -7.59 4.90 -14.29
C GLY A 24 -6.37 4.90 -13.37
N ASP A 25 -5.70 6.04 -13.21
CA ASP A 25 -4.60 6.19 -12.25
C ASP A 25 -5.13 6.28 -10.80
N PRO A 26 -4.69 5.41 -9.88
CA PRO A 26 -5.13 5.42 -8.49
C PRO A 26 -4.78 6.71 -7.73
N LEU A 27 -3.87 7.55 -8.24
CA LEU A 27 -3.47 8.84 -7.67
C LEU A 27 -4.13 10.05 -8.35
N ARG A 28 -4.99 9.85 -9.36
CA ARG A 28 -5.63 10.95 -10.14
C ARG A 28 -6.39 11.99 -9.31
N VAL A 29 -6.75 11.65 -8.08
CA VAL A 29 -7.55 12.49 -7.18
C VAL A 29 -6.73 13.27 -6.15
N ALA A 30 -5.40 13.09 -6.07
CA ALA A 30 -4.57 13.76 -5.07
C ALA A 30 -3.28 14.32 -5.67
N THR A 31 -3.03 15.63 -5.52
CA THR A 31 -1.73 16.25 -5.82
C THR A 31 -0.71 15.93 -4.73
N LEU A 32 0.59 16.06 -5.03
CA LEU A 32 1.64 15.93 -4.02
C LEU A 32 1.42 16.90 -2.84
N ALA A 33 0.96 18.12 -3.11
CA ALA A 33 0.62 19.10 -2.06
C ALA A 33 -0.55 18.62 -1.18
N GLN A 34 -1.58 18.01 -1.77
CA GLN A 34 -2.71 17.42 -1.03
C GLN A 34 -2.29 16.22 -0.18
N LEU A 35 -1.41 15.34 -0.70
CA LEU A 35 -0.81 14.24 0.08
C LEU A 35 0.08 14.76 1.23
N MET A 36 0.65 15.96 1.06
CA MET A 36 1.51 16.64 2.03
C MET A 36 0.74 17.55 2.99
N GLY A 37 -0.59 17.60 2.93
CA GLY A 37 -1.43 18.43 3.80
C GLY A 37 -1.29 19.94 3.60
N THR A 38 -0.70 20.36 2.48
CA THR A 38 -0.39 21.77 2.15
C THR A 38 -1.09 22.25 0.87
N GLY A 39 -1.75 21.35 0.15
CA GLY A 39 -2.48 21.65 -1.07
C GLY A 39 -3.93 22.00 -0.79
N GLU A 40 -4.44 23.01 -1.47
CA GLU A 40 -5.87 23.29 -1.50
C GLU A 40 -6.61 22.24 -2.34
N PHE A 41 -7.81 21.88 -1.91
CA PHE A 41 -8.71 21.10 -2.75
C PHE A 41 -9.13 21.99 -3.93
N ARG A 42 -9.04 21.48 -5.17
CA ARG A 42 -9.65 22.17 -6.32
C ARG A 42 -11.12 22.47 -5.97
N GLU A 43 -11.59 23.68 -6.23
CA GLU A 43 -13.02 24.00 -6.07
C GLU A 43 -13.86 22.94 -6.82
N GLY A 44 -14.68 22.19 -6.08
CA GLY A 44 -15.48 21.08 -6.60
C GLY A 44 -14.93 19.67 -6.37
N ALA A 45 -13.69 19.49 -5.90
CA ALA A 45 -13.15 18.20 -5.48
C ALA A 45 -13.75 17.80 -4.12
N ARG A 46 -14.84 17.03 -4.15
CA ARG A 46 -15.63 16.70 -2.95
C ARG A 46 -15.04 15.62 -2.02
N GLN A 47 -13.89 15.00 -2.32
CA GLN A 47 -13.35 13.95 -1.45
C GLN A 47 -11.86 13.67 -1.67
N ALA A 48 -11.03 13.91 -0.65
CA ALA A 48 -9.74 13.24 -0.51
C ALA A 48 -9.96 11.83 0.04
N PHE A 49 -9.38 10.83 -0.61
CA PHE A 49 -9.22 9.51 0.01
C PHE A 49 -7.88 9.49 0.76
N ALA A 50 -7.89 9.03 2.00
CA ALA A 50 -6.68 8.97 2.82
C ALA A 50 -5.71 7.86 2.40
N GLY A 51 -6.18 6.87 1.63
CA GLY A 51 -5.36 5.73 1.24
C GLY A 51 -5.74 5.11 -0.11
N ILE A 52 -4.82 4.31 -0.64
CA ILE A 52 -4.93 3.60 -1.91
C ILE A 52 -5.38 2.17 -1.62
N ASP A 53 -6.49 1.73 -2.19
CA ASP A 53 -6.99 0.37 -2.01
C ASP A 53 -5.96 -0.68 -2.49
N LEU A 54 -5.80 -1.74 -1.70
CA LEU A 54 -4.91 -2.86 -1.97
C LEU A 54 -5.70 -4.17 -2.14
N ALA A 55 -5.50 -4.82 -3.28
CA ALA A 55 -6.20 -6.03 -3.67
C ALA A 55 -5.36 -7.30 -3.45
N VAL A 56 -6.02 -8.42 -3.14
CA VAL A 56 -5.38 -9.74 -3.02
C VAL A 56 -5.08 -10.33 -4.40
N ALA A 57 -3.90 -10.92 -4.56
CA ALA A 57 -3.41 -11.47 -5.84
C ALA A 57 -3.86 -12.90 -6.14
N GLU A 58 -4.47 -13.61 -5.17
CA GLU A 58 -4.89 -15.00 -5.32
C GLU A 58 -6.18 -15.27 -4.51
N SER A 59 -7.08 -16.12 -5.01
CA SER A 59 -8.26 -16.54 -4.22
C SER A 59 -7.82 -17.44 -3.07
N THR A 60 -8.26 -17.14 -1.84
CA THR A 60 -7.88 -17.90 -0.64
C THR A 60 -9.10 -18.18 0.25
N ILE A 61 -9.08 -19.34 0.91
CA ILE A 61 -10.05 -19.69 1.97
C ILE A 61 -9.29 -19.77 3.28
N ILE A 62 -9.60 -18.88 4.22
CA ILE A 62 -9.04 -18.89 5.57
C ILE A 62 -9.93 -19.76 6.45
N LYS A 63 -9.36 -20.85 6.97
CA LYS A 63 -10.10 -21.90 7.70
C LYS A 63 -10.01 -21.78 9.22
N ASP A 64 -9.11 -20.95 9.73
CA ASP A 64 -8.86 -20.80 11.16
C ASP A 64 -8.73 -19.31 11.56
N SER A 65 -8.47 -19.07 12.85
CA SER A 65 -8.28 -17.74 13.41
C SER A 65 -6.80 -17.35 13.57
N ASN A 66 -5.87 -18.05 12.92
CA ASN A 66 -4.46 -17.68 12.91
C ASN A 66 -4.24 -16.45 12.01
N VAL A 67 -3.04 -15.89 12.07
CA VAL A 67 -2.65 -14.81 11.16
C VAL A 67 -2.18 -15.43 9.84
N HIS A 68 -2.74 -14.96 8.73
CA HIS A 68 -2.36 -15.36 7.38
C HIS A 68 -1.75 -14.17 6.64
N ILE A 69 -0.73 -14.41 5.83
CA ILE A 69 -0.15 -13.38 4.94
C ILE A 69 -0.66 -13.65 3.54
N LEU A 70 -1.50 -12.75 3.01
CA LEU A 70 -2.00 -12.81 1.65
C LEU A 70 -1.13 -11.94 0.74
N LYS A 71 -0.71 -12.44 -0.41
CA LYS A 71 -0.01 -11.63 -1.41
C LYS A 71 -0.96 -10.57 -1.98
N SER A 72 -0.49 -9.35 -2.11
CA SER A 72 -1.24 -8.33 -2.85
C SER A 72 -0.82 -8.27 -4.31
N THR A 73 -1.61 -7.55 -5.12
CA THR A 73 -1.29 -7.28 -6.53
C THR A 73 -0.18 -6.23 -6.70
N VAL A 74 0.40 -5.70 -5.62
CA VAL A 74 1.37 -4.59 -5.65
C VAL A 74 2.68 -5.01 -4.97
N SER A 75 3.79 -4.63 -5.57
CA SER A 75 5.12 -4.70 -4.95
C SER A 75 5.66 -3.29 -4.82
N GLY A 76 6.49 -3.07 -3.81
CA GLY A 76 7.17 -1.79 -3.66
C GLY A 76 8.30 -1.59 -4.68
N PRO A 77 8.95 -0.42 -4.65
CA PRO A 77 8.70 0.69 -3.75
C PRO A 77 7.43 1.48 -4.13
N LEU A 78 6.85 2.19 -3.16
CA LEU A 78 5.70 3.08 -3.37
C LEU A 78 6.03 4.28 -4.28
N GLY A 79 7.31 4.63 -4.40
CA GLY A 79 7.80 5.79 -5.15
C GLY A 79 7.95 7.04 -4.27
N HIS A 80 8.61 8.06 -4.83
CA HIS A 80 8.79 9.39 -4.21
C HIS A 80 9.42 9.40 -2.80
N GLY A 81 10.13 8.33 -2.41
CA GLY A 81 10.66 8.19 -1.06
C GLY A 81 9.58 8.12 0.03
N LEU A 82 8.35 7.73 -0.32
CA LEU A 82 7.23 7.61 0.62
C LEU A 82 7.19 6.23 1.26
N SER A 83 6.99 6.21 2.57
CA SER A 83 6.54 5.02 3.29
C SER A 83 5.02 4.97 3.26
N ALA A 84 4.43 3.83 3.64
CA ALA A 84 2.98 3.74 3.80
C ALA A 84 2.57 2.90 5.01
N LEU A 85 1.45 3.29 5.62
CA LEU A 85 0.76 2.47 6.60
C LEU A 85 -0.25 1.58 5.86
N LEU A 86 -0.07 0.27 5.93
CA LEU A 86 -1.05 -0.71 5.50
C LEU A 86 -2.10 -0.89 6.59
N ILE A 87 -3.36 -0.61 6.28
CA ILE A 87 -4.49 -0.78 7.20
C ILE A 87 -5.66 -1.48 6.52
N GLY A 88 -6.55 -2.08 7.32
CA GLY A 88 -7.78 -2.68 6.81
C GLY A 88 -8.78 -1.67 6.28
N ARG A 89 -9.58 -2.09 5.30
CA ARG A 89 -10.78 -1.34 4.88
C ARG A 89 -11.92 -1.67 5.84
N SER A 90 -12.75 -0.68 6.15
CA SER A 90 -13.93 -0.88 7.01
C SER A 90 -14.88 -1.96 6.48
N SER A 91 -14.97 -2.11 5.15
CA SER A 91 -15.72 -3.19 4.50
C SER A 91 -15.17 -4.58 4.82
N ALA A 92 -13.84 -4.74 4.92
CA ALA A 92 -13.22 -6.01 5.31
C ALA A 92 -13.49 -6.32 6.79
N SER A 93 -13.38 -5.31 7.66
CA SER A 93 -13.68 -5.45 9.09
C SER A 93 -15.13 -5.89 9.34
N LYS A 94 -16.09 -5.36 8.58
CA LYS A 94 -17.51 -5.80 8.64
C LYS A 94 -17.71 -7.27 8.29
N MET A 95 -16.84 -7.84 7.46
CA MET A 95 -16.85 -9.25 7.08
C MET A 95 -16.07 -10.14 8.06
N GLY A 96 -15.65 -9.59 9.21
CA GLY A 96 -14.86 -10.33 10.21
C GLY A 96 -13.39 -10.53 9.82
N ILE A 97 -12.91 -9.81 8.79
CA ILE A 97 -11.50 -9.83 8.35
C ILE A 97 -10.80 -8.65 9.00
N PHE A 98 -9.89 -8.93 9.93
CA PHE A 98 -9.05 -7.92 10.55
C PHE A 98 -7.69 -7.90 9.86
N VAL A 99 -7.37 -6.79 9.20
CA VAL A 99 -6.04 -6.57 8.64
C VAL A 99 -5.15 -6.01 9.74
N LEU A 100 -4.07 -6.72 10.06
CA LEU A 100 -3.09 -6.24 11.03
C LEU A 100 -2.34 -5.06 10.40
N PRO A 101 -2.21 -3.92 11.09
CA PRO A 101 -1.47 -2.78 10.58
C PRO A 101 -0.01 -3.13 10.27
N GLY A 102 0.52 -2.57 9.18
CA GLY A 102 1.92 -2.73 8.79
C GLY A 102 2.53 -1.42 8.32
N CYS A 103 3.83 -1.23 8.54
CA CYS A 103 4.60 -0.13 7.96
C CYS A 103 5.39 -0.65 6.76
N ILE A 104 5.18 -0.06 5.60
CA ILE A 104 5.91 -0.35 4.37
C ILE A 104 6.96 0.75 4.20
N ASP A 105 8.22 0.37 4.25
CA ASP A 105 9.34 1.30 4.11
C ASP A 105 9.46 1.80 2.66
N ALA A 106 9.97 3.02 2.48
CA ALA A 106 10.09 3.66 1.17
C ALA A 106 11.02 2.92 0.19
N ASP A 107 11.99 2.18 0.72
CA ASP A 107 12.96 1.39 -0.04
C ASP A 107 12.58 -0.10 -0.13
N TYR A 108 11.41 -0.49 0.41
CA TYR A 108 10.92 -1.87 0.29
C TYR A 108 10.57 -2.19 -1.16
N THR A 109 11.19 -3.24 -1.71
CA THR A 109 11.05 -3.66 -3.12
C THR A 109 10.25 -4.96 -3.31
N GLY A 110 9.92 -5.64 -2.21
CA GLY A 110 9.20 -6.90 -2.25
C GLY A 110 7.69 -6.75 -2.48
N ASN A 111 7.00 -7.88 -2.58
CA ASN A 111 5.54 -7.90 -2.60
C ASN A 111 4.98 -7.37 -1.27
N ILE A 112 3.96 -6.52 -1.34
CA ILE A 112 3.28 -6.02 -0.14
C ILE A 112 2.30 -7.10 0.31
N GLY A 113 2.66 -7.86 1.34
CA GLY A 113 1.76 -8.80 2.00
C GLY A 113 0.68 -8.12 2.85
N ILE A 114 -0.51 -8.70 2.86
CA ILE A 114 -1.64 -8.28 3.69
C ILE A 114 -1.78 -9.30 4.82
N MET A 115 -1.40 -8.90 6.03
CA MET A 115 -1.57 -9.74 7.23
C MET A 115 -3.03 -9.68 7.67
N VAL A 116 -3.69 -10.82 7.72
CA VAL A 116 -5.11 -10.91 8.09
C VAL A 116 -5.33 -11.91 9.20
N LYS A 117 -6.28 -11.61 10.09
CA LYS A 117 -6.88 -12.52 11.05
C LYS A 117 -8.39 -12.53 10.82
N CYS A 118 -8.97 -13.71 10.69
CA CYS A 118 -10.42 -13.87 10.57
C CYS A 118 -11.01 -14.28 11.92
N PHE A 119 -11.99 -13.53 12.42
CA PHE A 119 -12.65 -13.83 13.69
C PHE A 119 -13.77 -14.88 13.55
N LEU A 120 -14.32 -15.05 12.34
CA LEU A 120 -15.42 -15.96 12.03
C LEU A 120 -15.07 -16.84 10.81
N PRO A 121 -14.08 -17.74 10.90
CA PRO A 121 -13.77 -18.67 9.83
C PRO A 121 -14.87 -19.74 9.64
N PRO A 122 -15.03 -20.32 8.43
CA PRO A 122 -14.21 -20.07 7.24
C PRO A 122 -14.59 -18.79 6.50
N VAL A 123 -13.60 -18.05 6.02
CA VAL A 123 -13.78 -16.85 5.18
C VAL A 123 -13.18 -17.07 3.80
N THR A 124 -13.96 -16.86 2.74
CA THR A 124 -13.47 -16.90 1.36
C THR A 124 -13.14 -15.48 0.90
N ILE A 125 -11.91 -15.30 0.42
CA ILE A 125 -11.41 -14.04 -0.12
C ILE A 125 -11.08 -14.26 -1.60
N PRO A 126 -11.95 -13.83 -2.53
CA PRO A 126 -11.69 -13.95 -3.96
C PRO A 126 -10.50 -13.11 -4.43
N PHE A 127 -9.85 -13.55 -5.51
CA PHE A 127 -8.90 -12.75 -6.28
C PHE A 127 -9.44 -11.34 -6.55
N GLY A 128 -8.58 -10.32 -6.43
CA GLY A 128 -8.93 -8.93 -6.69
C GLY A 128 -9.75 -8.26 -5.58
N SER A 129 -10.07 -8.97 -4.49
CA SER A 129 -10.76 -8.38 -3.35
C SER A 129 -9.90 -7.30 -2.71
N ARG A 130 -10.42 -6.07 -2.67
CA ARG A 130 -9.80 -4.92 -2.01
C ARG A 130 -10.12 -4.97 -0.52
N ILE A 131 -9.19 -5.46 0.29
CA ILE A 131 -9.41 -5.69 1.73
C ILE A 131 -8.56 -4.78 2.62
N ALA A 132 -7.49 -4.20 2.09
CA ALA A 132 -6.60 -3.27 2.77
C ALA A 132 -6.45 -1.99 1.96
N GLN A 133 -5.80 -0.98 2.55
CA GLN A 133 -5.43 0.26 1.91
C GLN A 133 -4.07 0.73 2.43
N LEU A 134 -3.32 1.44 1.60
CA LEU A 134 -2.03 2.05 1.92
C LEU A 134 -2.24 3.55 2.15
N ILE A 135 -1.89 4.05 3.33
CA ILE A 135 -1.86 5.48 3.66
C ILE A 135 -0.41 5.96 3.50
N PRO A 136 -0.07 6.69 2.42
CA PRO A 136 1.29 7.15 2.20
C PRO A 136 1.66 8.27 3.18
N PHE A 137 2.92 8.30 3.60
CA PHE A 137 3.49 9.37 4.43
C PHE A 137 5.00 9.53 4.17
N ARG A 138 5.55 10.71 4.49
CA ARG A 138 7.00 10.90 4.50
C ARG A 138 7.58 10.41 5.82
N SER A 139 8.52 9.47 5.74
CA SER A 139 9.32 9.12 6.91
C SER A 139 10.22 10.31 7.28
N CYS A 140 10.19 10.72 8.54
CA CYS A 140 11.07 11.75 9.11
C CYS A 140 12.23 11.14 9.91
N VAL A 141 12.32 9.82 9.97
CA VAL A 141 13.38 9.11 10.68
C VAL A 141 14.55 8.89 9.71
N PRO A 142 15.75 9.46 9.97
CA PRO A 142 16.90 9.26 9.11
C PRO A 142 17.32 7.79 9.11
N ASN A 143 17.59 7.24 7.92
CA ASN A 143 18.16 5.92 7.78
C ASN A 143 19.68 5.99 8.07
N ILE A 144 20.10 5.51 9.24
CA ILE A 144 21.51 5.56 9.69
C ILE A 144 22.32 4.34 9.18
N GLY A 145 21.74 3.45 8.36
CA GLY A 145 22.40 2.22 7.90
C GLY A 145 22.46 2.04 6.38
N GLN A 146 23.62 1.65 5.85
CA GLN A 146 23.81 1.19 4.45
C GLN A 146 23.23 -0.21 4.16
N ASN A 147 22.34 -0.73 5.01
CA ASN A 147 21.77 -2.07 4.80
C ASN A 147 20.53 -1.96 3.93
N THR A 148 20.70 -2.11 2.62
CA THR A 148 19.59 -2.37 1.70
C THR A 148 18.83 -3.60 2.19
N ARG A 149 17.66 -3.42 2.80
CA ARG A 149 16.73 -4.50 3.10
C ARG A 149 16.14 -5.00 1.79
N LYS A 150 16.84 -5.93 1.15
CA LYS A 150 16.32 -6.67 0.00
C LYS A 150 15.57 -7.90 0.52
N ASP A 151 14.33 -8.03 0.09
CA ASP A 151 13.44 -9.20 0.19
C ASP A 151 12.93 -9.62 1.59
N GLY A 152 13.41 -9.01 2.67
CA GLY A 152 12.98 -9.29 4.04
C GLY A 152 11.86 -8.38 4.57
N GLY A 153 10.68 -8.39 3.96
CA GLY A 153 9.48 -7.78 4.56
C GLY A 153 8.94 -8.62 5.73
N PHE A 154 8.09 -8.04 6.59
CA PHE A 154 7.36 -8.78 7.65
C PHE A 154 8.23 -9.41 8.76
N GLY A 155 9.14 -8.63 9.35
CA GLY A 155 9.85 -9.07 10.57
C GLY A 155 11.20 -9.78 10.35
N SER A 156 11.84 -9.62 9.19
CA SER A 156 13.17 -10.21 8.90
C SER A 156 14.32 -9.74 9.80
N THR A 157 14.13 -8.70 10.62
CA THR A 157 15.08 -8.30 11.67
C THR A 157 14.72 -8.82 13.07
N GLY A 158 13.64 -9.58 13.20
CA GLY A 158 13.21 -10.19 14.46
C GLY A 158 13.37 -11.71 14.39
N ASN A 159 14.48 -12.24 14.89
CA ASN A 159 14.73 -13.67 15.08
C ASN A 159 13.80 -14.34 16.12
N TRP A 160 12.62 -13.77 16.41
CA TRP A 160 11.77 -14.13 17.56
C TRP A 160 10.52 -14.95 17.21
N PHE A 161 10.16 -15.12 15.93
CA PHE A 161 8.99 -15.92 15.54
C PHE A 161 9.36 -16.97 14.49
N LYS A 162 9.60 -18.20 14.96
CA LYS A 162 9.38 -19.38 14.12
C LYS A 162 7.88 -19.64 14.14
N SER A 163 7.18 -19.45 13.03
CA SER A 163 5.83 -19.99 12.89
C SER A 163 5.94 -21.51 12.81
N SER A 164 5.56 -22.19 13.88
CA SER A 164 5.18 -23.60 13.90
C SER A 164 3.85 -23.83 13.21
#